data_AF-A0AAN6Y8X5-F1
#
_entry.id   AF-A0AAN6Y8X5-F1
#
_cell.length_a   1.000
_cell.length_b   1.000
_cell.length_c   1.000
_cell.angle_alpha   90.00
_cell.angle_beta   90.00
_cell.angle_gamma   90.00
#
_symmetry.space_group_name_H-M   'P 1'
#
loop_
_entity.id
_entity.type
_entity.pdbx_description
1 polymer ?
#
loop_
_entity_poly.entity_id
_entity_poly.type
_entity_poly.pdbx_seq_one_letter_code
_entity_poly.pdbx_strand_id
1 'polypeptide(L)'
;MFEGQPEANTMAKPSFELILDSPSYFSGDVVTGTVARRSGFAGLISPRSIVNVKVFGGTKIHVEGDRRRHHQTAERNWDLRLFQDEFILHDGPVHIPPGPDQEPVSWPFAIPLPLNPGPIQGLTRDQYEASYLPLSPEHTATHDLPFSFGNPYETGCPALVAYQLVAEIFEERHGHRDKGPSMITSTFVEVRPAPSPPIIDSNFKHFERRRLLRSERLASPPSPAALLPQPKESFFKKLFSSSSPPPCCLFNIQINYPTIIQLDSINPIPFLARIVSLGPEEVNEPPNILNNMIPNPGHPFHLTSLKIKLKATTQVSVPGERQHPVHEDTFGELSLRWDPERDGSSDSDSNHLSRAPVLPDCSNRAEEEGGEPIPQMMDIGALIDWRVSPREMRYQGKNPGGNGRKKLYPDFVTYNIRHRHVLRWEVGLTMAKETFKVVHEDAVEVVSSCSWS
;
A
#
# COMPACT_ATOMS: atom_id res chain seq x y z
N MET A 1 6.21 -17.67 22.89
CA MET A 1 4.81 -18.07 23.16
C MET A 1 3.98 -18.01 21.88
N PHE A 2 4.51 -18.54 20.78
CA PHE A 2 3.81 -18.79 19.52
C PHE A 2 4.41 -20.08 18.99
N GLU A 3 3.78 -21.22 19.28
CA GLU A 3 4.22 -22.52 18.80
C GLU A 3 2.99 -23.39 18.51
N GLY A 4 2.96 -23.96 17.31
CA GLY A 4 2.15 -25.13 16.95
C GLY A 4 0.88 -24.86 16.14
N GLN A 5 0.96 -25.01 14.81
CA GLN A 5 -0.18 -25.54 14.04
C GLN A 5 -0.13 -27.08 14.11
N PRO A 6 -1.25 -27.80 14.31
CA PRO A 6 -1.26 -29.25 14.21
C PRO A 6 -1.60 -29.70 12.78
N GLU A 7 -0.77 -30.58 12.22
CA GLU A 7 -1.08 -31.37 11.04
C GLU A 7 -2.19 -32.41 11.31
N ALA A 8 -2.95 -32.68 10.26
CA ALA A 8 -4.09 -33.58 10.25
C ALA A 8 -3.66 -35.05 10.34
N ASN A 9 -4.29 -35.80 11.25
CA ASN A 9 -4.42 -37.24 11.13
C ASN A 9 -5.71 -37.74 11.79
N THR A 10 -6.38 -38.63 11.06
CA THR A 10 -7.78 -39.06 11.17
C THR A 10 -8.05 -39.94 12.39
N MET A 11 -8.45 -39.30 13.50
CA MET A 11 -9.35 -39.79 14.55
C MET A 11 -10.05 -38.52 15.06
N ALA A 12 -11.38 -38.52 15.27
CA ALA A 12 -12.10 -37.34 15.76
C ALA A 12 -11.65 -36.98 17.18
N LYS A 13 -10.56 -36.20 17.27
CA LYS A 13 -10.01 -35.65 18.51
C LYS A 13 -11.04 -34.67 19.08
N PRO A 14 -11.17 -34.57 20.43
CA PRO A 14 -11.96 -33.50 21.04
C PRO A 14 -11.47 -32.15 20.48
N SER A 15 -12.39 -31.34 19.97
CA SER A 15 -12.09 -30.03 19.40
C SER A 15 -12.68 -28.92 20.25
N PHE A 16 -11.95 -27.82 20.33
CA PHE A 16 -12.36 -26.59 20.99
C PHE A 16 -12.07 -25.45 20.02
N GLU A 17 -13.14 -24.86 19.51
CA GLU A 17 -13.13 -23.96 18.37
C GLU A 17 -13.68 -22.60 18.80
N LEU A 18 -13.07 -21.53 18.31
CA LEU A 18 -13.57 -20.18 18.46
C LEU A 18 -13.82 -19.64 17.05
N ILE A 19 -15.08 -19.29 16.80
CA ILE A 19 -15.58 -18.90 15.49
C ILE A 19 -16.14 -17.49 15.61
N LEU A 20 -15.70 -16.58 14.73
CA LEU A 20 -16.22 -15.22 14.64
C LEU A 20 -17.36 -15.15 13.63
N ASP A 21 -18.36 -14.33 13.89
CA ASP A 21 -19.48 -14.14 12.97
C ASP A 21 -19.12 -13.21 11.81
N SER A 22 -18.23 -12.24 12.04
CA SER A 22 -17.67 -11.34 11.03
C SER A 22 -16.16 -11.51 10.90
N PRO A 23 -15.59 -11.39 9.68
CA PRO A 23 -14.16 -11.46 9.46
C PRO A 23 -13.42 -10.20 9.96
N SER A 24 -14.10 -9.07 10.14
CA SER A 24 -13.45 -7.80 10.50
C SER A 24 -14.39 -6.83 11.23
N TYR A 25 -13.81 -5.93 12.02
CA TYR A 25 -14.50 -5.01 12.93
C TYR A 25 -13.85 -3.63 12.92
N PHE A 26 -14.52 -2.60 13.41
CA PHE A 26 -13.95 -1.30 13.74
C PHE A 26 -13.64 -1.20 15.24
N SER A 27 -12.87 -0.18 15.63
CA SER A 27 -12.75 0.20 17.04
C SER A 27 -14.13 0.62 17.58
N GLY A 28 -14.46 0.20 18.81
CA GLY A 28 -15.79 0.42 19.40
C GLY A 28 -16.88 -0.59 18.98
N ASP A 29 -16.64 -1.45 17.99
CA ASP A 29 -17.60 -2.50 17.61
C ASP A 29 -17.75 -3.57 18.69
N VAL A 30 -18.83 -4.34 18.61
CA VAL A 30 -19.01 -5.56 19.41
C VAL A 30 -18.61 -6.77 18.58
N VAL A 31 -17.60 -7.51 19.03
CA VAL A 31 -17.15 -8.75 18.38
C VAL A 31 -18.08 -9.87 18.82
N THR A 32 -18.80 -10.43 17.85
CA THR A 32 -19.71 -11.56 18.08
C THR A 32 -19.12 -12.85 17.53
N GLY A 33 -19.46 -13.94 18.20
CA GLY A 33 -19.06 -15.27 17.76
C GLY A 33 -19.52 -16.35 18.71
N THR A 34 -18.94 -17.53 18.52
CA THR A 34 -19.27 -18.71 19.29
C THR A 34 -18.01 -19.48 19.66
N VAL A 35 -17.94 -19.90 20.92
CA VAL A 35 -16.99 -20.93 21.37
C VAL A 35 -17.70 -22.27 21.34
N ALA A 36 -17.19 -23.22 20.58
CA ALA A 36 -17.79 -24.53 20.40
C ALA A 36 -16.86 -25.64 20.91
N ARG A 37 -17.46 -26.63 21.57
CA ARG A 37 -16.75 -27.82 22.03
C ARG A 37 -17.41 -29.08 21.51
N ARG A 38 -16.60 -29.95 20.89
CA ARG A 38 -16.99 -31.30 20.48
C ARG A 38 -16.33 -32.33 21.39
N SER A 39 -17.09 -33.32 21.83
CA SER A 39 -16.50 -34.51 22.42
C SER A 39 -15.95 -35.41 21.33
N GLY A 40 -14.82 -36.07 21.62
CA GLY A 40 -14.41 -37.23 20.83
C GLY A 40 -15.30 -38.44 21.14
N PHE A 41 -14.78 -39.64 20.84
CA PHE A 41 -15.51 -40.91 21.01
C PHE A 41 -15.99 -41.22 22.44
N ALA A 42 -15.35 -40.70 23.48
CA ALA A 42 -15.62 -41.08 24.87
C ALA A 42 -16.73 -40.24 25.56
N GLY A 43 -17.29 -39.23 24.87
CA GLY A 43 -18.20 -38.27 25.50
C GLY A 43 -17.47 -37.42 26.56
N LEU A 44 -18.18 -36.50 27.18
CA LEU A 44 -17.66 -35.64 28.22
C LEU A 44 -18.74 -35.35 29.25
N ILE A 45 -18.43 -35.61 30.52
CA ILE A 45 -19.27 -35.21 31.64
C ILE A 45 -18.36 -34.47 32.62
N SER A 46 -18.60 -33.18 32.81
CA SER A 46 -17.90 -32.38 33.81
C SER A 46 -18.95 -31.74 34.75
N PRO A 47 -18.88 -32.01 36.07
CA PRO A 47 -19.83 -31.45 37.03
C PRO A 47 -19.72 -29.93 37.15
N ARG A 48 -18.56 -29.37 36.80
CA ARG A 48 -18.33 -27.94 36.68
C ARG A 48 -17.32 -27.67 35.59
N SER A 49 -17.71 -26.89 34.60
CA SER A 49 -16.84 -26.32 33.60
C SER A 49 -16.96 -24.80 33.61
N ILE A 50 -15.83 -24.13 33.46
CA ILE A 50 -15.78 -22.67 33.28
C ILE A 50 -15.26 -22.40 31.89
N VAL A 51 -16.05 -21.69 31.09
CA VAL A 51 -15.65 -21.21 29.76
C VAL A 51 -15.37 -19.73 29.87
N ASN A 52 -14.18 -19.35 29.46
CA ASN A 52 -13.66 -18.01 29.59
C ASN A 52 -13.13 -17.54 28.24
N VAL A 53 -13.35 -16.27 27.92
CA VAL A 53 -12.76 -15.63 26.74
C VAL A 53 -12.01 -14.38 27.19
N LYS A 54 -10.73 -14.34 26.82
CA LYS A 54 -9.87 -13.18 27.00
C LYS A 54 -9.70 -12.47 25.68
N VAL A 55 -9.76 -11.15 25.71
CA VAL A 55 -9.43 -10.29 24.56
C VAL A 55 -8.24 -9.43 24.93
N PHE A 56 -7.30 -9.28 24.02
CA PHE A 56 -6.22 -8.32 24.17
C PHE A 56 -5.86 -7.70 22.83
N GLY A 57 -5.52 -6.42 22.88
CA GLY A 57 -5.02 -5.65 21.75
C GLY A 57 -3.66 -5.08 22.08
N GLY A 58 -2.75 -5.10 21.11
CA GLY A 58 -1.40 -4.59 21.33
C GLY A 58 -0.63 -4.35 20.06
N THR A 59 0.49 -3.66 20.23
CA THR A 59 1.54 -3.57 19.22
C THR A 59 2.73 -4.42 19.65
N LYS A 60 3.41 -5.00 18.68
CA LYS A 60 4.61 -5.80 18.87
C LYS A 60 5.61 -5.41 17.80
N ILE A 61 6.82 -5.10 18.21
CA ILE A 61 7.94 -4.93 17.28
C ILE A 61 8.99 -6.01 17.54
N HIS A 62 9.61 -6.46 16.46
CA HIS A 62 10.72 -7.41 16.50
C HIS A 62 11.80 -6.91 15.56
N VAL A 63 12.98 -6.61 16.09
CA VAL A 63 14.12 -6.12 15.32
C VAL A 63 15.34 -6.97 15.63
N GLU A 64 15.94 -7.53 14.59
CA GLU A 64 17.24 -8.16 14.67
C GLU A 64 18.33 -7.08 14.64
N GLY A 65 19.05 -6.92 15.76
CA GLY A 65 20.15 -5.96 15.89
C GLY A 65 21.50 -6.60 15.56
N ASP A 66 22.29 -5.91 14.73
CA ASP A 66 23.61 -6.36 14.32
C ASP A 66 24.70 -5.90 15.31
N ARG A 67 25.30 -6.81 16.10
CA ARG A 67 26.41 -6.46 17.01
C ARG A 67 27.75 -6.65 16.31
N ARG A 68 28.40 -5.53 15.96
CA ARG A 68 29.72 -5.46 15.30
C ARG A 68 30.93 -6.06 16.06
N ARG A 69 30.79 -6.77 17.19
CA ARG A 69 31.96 -7.25 17.97
C ARG A 69 31.97 -8.71 18.39
N HIS A 70 30.86 -9.43 18.32
CA HIS A 70 30.82 -10.88 18.51
C HIS A 70 29.63 -11.39 17.69
N HIS A 71 29.74 -12.53 17.03
CA HIS A 71 28.72 -13.15 16.15
C HIS A 71 27.39 -13.53 16.86
N GLN A 72 26.79 -12.60 17.61
CA GLN A 72 25.51 -12.74 18.28
C GLN A 72 24.60 -11.60 17.83
N THR A 73 23.60 -11.93 17.01
CA THR A 73 22.46 -11.08 16.70
C THR A 73 21.71 -10.81 18.02
N ALA A 74 21.55 -9.53 18.37
CA ALA A 74 20.77 -9.17 19.55
C ALA A 74 19.34 -8.87 19.10
N GLU A 75 18.40 -9.78 19.41
CA GLU A 75 16.98 -9.53 19.18
C GLU A 75 16.47 -8.49 20.17
N ARG A 76 15.76 -7.49 19.68
CA ARG A 76 15.06 -6.49 20.50
C ARG A 76 13.57 -6.56 20.22
N ASN A 77 12.80 -6.75 21.29
CA ASN A 77 11.35 -6.82 21.27
C ASN A 77 10.77 -5.68 22.10
N TRP A 78 9.70 -5.05 21.61
CA TRP A 78 8.87 -4.17 22.44
C TRP A 78 7.41 -4.48 22.18
N ASP A 79 6.80 -5.10 23.19
CA ASP A 79 5.38 -5.43 23.23
C ASP A 79 4.66 -4.36 24.05
N LEU A 80 3.68 -3.71 23.45
CA LEU A 80 2.84 -2.70 24.09
C LEU A 80 1.40 -3.21 24.13
N ARG A 81 0.90 -3.48 25.34
CA ARG A 81 -0.49 -3.88 25.55
C ARG A 81 -1.36 -2.63 25.65
N LEU A 82 -2.32 -2.51 24.73
CA LEU A 82 -3.26 -1.39 24.67
C LEU A 82 -4.48 -1.63 25.54
N PHE A 83 -4.96 -2.87 25.62
CA PHE A 83 -6.01 -3.28 26.54
C PHE A 83 -5.98 -4.79 26.77
N GLN A 84 -6.69 -5.22 27.81
CA GLN A 84 -6.96 -6.63 28.07
C GLN A 84 -8.21 -6.74 28.93
N ASP A 85 -9.16 -7.56 28.48
CA ASP A 85 -10.40 -7.86 29.19
C ASP A 85 -10.66 -9.37 29.21
N GLU A 86 -11.47 -9.82 30.16
CA GLU A 86 -11.76 -11.23 30.43
C GLU A 86 -13.24 -11.42 30.73
N PHE A 87 -13.86 -12.42 30.08
CA PHE A 87 -15.29 -12.65 30.09
C PHE A 87 -15.61 -14.12 30.35
N ILE A 88 -16.36 -14.40 31.41
CA ILE A 88 -16.85 -15.75 31.71
C ILE A 88 -18.14 -15.97 30.89
N LEU A 89 -18.08 -16.89 29.93
CA LEU A 89 -19.24 -17.28 29.10
C LEU A 89 -20.12 -18.34 29.77
N HIS A 90 -19.51 -19.19 30.60
CA HIS A 90 -20.21 -20.28 31.28
C HIS A 90 -19.51 -20.63 32.59
N ASP A 91 -20.28 -20.91 33.64
CA ASP A 91 -19.83 -21.57 34.87
C ASP A 91 -20.92 -22.53 35.31
N GLY A 92 -20.70 -23.83 35.11
CA GLY A 92 -21.69 -24.85 35.44
C GLY A 92 -21.41 -26.20 34.80
N PRO A 93 -22.29 -27.19 35.00
CA PRO A 93 -22.09 -28.53 34.45
C PRO A 93 -22.11 -28.52 32.91
N VAL A 94 -21.31 -29.39 32.30
CA VAL A 94 -21.28 -29.61 30.86
C VAL A 94 -21.36 -31.11 30.58
N HIS A 95 -22.30 -31.47 29.71
CA HIS A 95 -22.50 -32.84 29.26
C HIS A 95 -22.51 -32.86 27.73
N ILE A 96 -21.57 -33.59 27.14
CA ILE A 96 -21.48 -33.81 25.69
C ILE A 96 -21.55 -35.33 25.46
N PRO A 97 -22.62 -35.85 24.84
CA PRO A 97 -22.76 -37.28 24.59
C PRO A 97 -21.63 -37.82 23.69
N PRO A 98 -21.21 -39.09 23.84
CA PRO A 98 -20.25 -39.70 22.94
C PRO A 98 -20.81 -39.81 21.52
N GLY A 99 -19.98 -39.54 20.52
CA GLY A 99 -20.29 -39.80 19.10
C GLY A 99 -19.84 -38.68 18.16
N PRO A 100 -19.42 -39.00 16.93
CA PRO A 100 -18.95 -38.00 15.96
C PRO A 100 -20.06 -37.12 15.38
N ASP A 101 -21.30 -37.59 15.41
CA ASP A 101 -22.48 -36.92 14.83
C ASP A 101 -23.24 -36.06 15.86
N GLN A 102 -22.70 -35.89 17.07
CA GLN A 102 -23.33 -35.08 18.11
C GLN A 102 -23.08 -33.60 17.87
N GLU A 103 -24.11 -32.78 18.09
CA GLU A 103 -23.97 -31.33 18.00
C GLU A 103 -22.99 -30.82 19.06
N PRO A 104 -22.09 -29.87 18.71
CA PRO A 104 -21.20 -29.27 19.68
C PRO A 104 -22.00 -28.50 20.74
N VAL A 105 -21.54 -28.55 21.98
CA VAL A 105 -21.97 -27.56 22.97
C VAL A 105 -21.33 -26.24 22.59
N SER A 106 -22.14 -25.20 22.47
CA SER A 106 -21.72 -23.88 22.03
C SER A 106 -22.11 -22.80 23.02
N TRP A 107 -21.22 -21.83 23.19
CA TRP A 107 -21.40 -20.65 24.01
C TRP A 107 -21.22 -19.42 23.13
N PRO A 108 -22.31 -18.71 22.78
CA PRO A 108 -22.22 -17.46 22.05
C PRO A 108 -21.58 -16.38 22.94
N PHE A 109 -20.89 -15.43 22.32
CA PHE A 109 -20.33 -14.28 23.00
C PHE A 109 -20.57 -12.99 22.22
N ALA A 110 -20.56 -11.88 22.94
CA ALA A 110 -20.60 -10.53 22.42
C ALA A 110 -19.66 -9.67 23.27
N ILE A 111 -18.48 -9.37 22.74
CA ILE A 111 -17.39 -8.71 23.48
C ILE A 111 -17.15 -7.32 22.87
N PRO A 112 -17.32 -6.22 23.63
CA PRO A 112 -17.05 -4.88 23.10
C PRO A 112 -15.54 -4.69 22.88
N LEU A 113 -15.16 -4.26 21.67
CA LEU A 113 -13.83 -3.71 21.43
C LEU A 113 -13.79 -2.28 21.96
N PRO A 114 -12.73 -1.89 22.71
CA PRO A 114 -12.58 -0.51 23.12
C PRO A 114 -12.51 0.44 21.91
N LEU A 115 -12.98 1.67 22.08
CA LEU A 115 -12.74 2.72 21.07
C LEU A 115 -11.28 3.20 21.13
N ASN A 116 -10.76 3.35 22.35
CA ASN A 116 -9.45 3.92 22.64
C ASN A 116 -8.58 2.92 23.43
N PRO A 117 -7.24 3.06 23.38
CA PRO A 117 -6.34 2.34 24.27
C PRO A 117 -6.67 2.60 25.75
N GLY A 118 -6.54 1.55 26.57
CA GLY A 118 -6.58 1.66 28.03
C GLY A 118 -5.32 2.33 28.60
N PRO A 119 -5.27 2.53 29.93
CA PRO A 119 -4.13 3.13 30.59
C PRO A 119 -2.86 2.30 30.39
N ILE A 120 -1.87 2.86 29.69
CA ILE A 120 -0.58 2.21 29.49
C ILE A 120 0.29 2.43 30.73
N GLN A 121 0.68 1.35 31.40
CA GLN A 121 1.48 1.38 32.62
C GLN A 121 2.71 0.47 32.53
N GLY A 122 3.67 0.66 33.44
CA GLY A 122 4.84 -0.22 33.57
C GLY A 122 5.92 -0.01 32.50
N LEU A 123 5.88 1.09 31.75
CA LEU A 123 6.92 1.42 30.79
C LEU A 123 8.18 2.00 31.45
N THR A 124 9.34 1.65 30.92
CA THR A 124 10.61 2.26 31.29
C THR A 124 10.72 3.69 30.73
N ARG A 125 11.62 4.51 31.29
CA ARG A 125 11.88 5.85 30.76
C ARG A 125 12.23 5.83 29.27
N ASP A 126 13.08 4.91 28.86
CA ASP A 126 13.49 4.77 27.46
C ASP A 126 12.32 4.41 26.54
N GLN A 127 11.33 3.64 27.03
CA GLN A 127 10.10 3.33 26.28
C GLN A 127 9.19 4.56 26.14
N TYR A 128 9.11 5.41 27.16
CA TYR A 128 8.39 6.68 27.06
C TYR A 128 9.03 7.63 26.03
N GLU A 129 10.36 7.80 26.10
CA GLU A 129 11.10 8.68 25.19
C GLU A 129 11.11 8.16 23.74
N ALA A 130 11.04 6.85 23.55
CA ALA A 130 10.97 6.23 22.23
C ALA A 130 9.58 6.34 21.58
N SER A 131 8.52 6.71 22.29
CA SER A 131 7.18 6.66 21.71
C SER A 131 6.93 7.79 20.70
N TYR A 132 6.29 7.46 19.57
CA TYR A 132 5.87 8.47 18.59
C TYR A 132 4.63 9.26 19.02
N LEU A 133 3.82 8.70 19.93
CA LEU A 133 2.60 9.33 20.45
C LEU A 133 2.73 9.53 21.97
N PRO A 134 2.11 10.57 22.54
CA PRO A 134 2.07 10.74 23.98
C PRO A 134 1.37 9.55 24.67
N LEU A 135 2.00 9.04 25.73
CA LEU A 135 1.57 7.83 26.47
C LEU A 135 0.79 8.15 27.76
N SER A 136 0.54 9.41 28.08
CA SER A 136 -0.23 9.77 29.27
C SER A 136 -1.70 9.36 29.13
N PRO A 137 -2.39 9.01 30.23
CA PRO A 137 -3.80 8.59 30.19
C PRO A 137 -4.75 9.56 29.46
N GLU A 138 -4.53 10.86 29.58
CA GLU A 138 -5.34 11.89 28.91
C GLU A 138 -5.22 11.81 27.38
N HIS A 139 -4.00 11.60 26.87
CA HIS A 139 -3.75 11.50 25.44
C HIS A 139 -4.15 10.13 24.88
N THR A 140 -3.97 9.04 25.64
CA THR A 140 -4.41 7.70 25.20
C THR A 140 -5.92 7.65 25.01
N ALA A 141 -6.68 8.37 25.83
CA ALA A 141 -8.14 8.48 25.69
C ALA A 141 -8.60 9.25 24.43
N THR A 142 -7.71 10.03 23.80
CA THR A 142 -8.03 10.79 22.57
C THR A 142 -7.64 10.09 21.28
N HIS A 143 -6.87 9.00 21.34
CA HIS A 143 -6.46 8.25 20.16
C HIS A 143 -7.36 7.04 19.97
N ASP A 144 -7.79 6.78 18.74
CA ASP A 144 -8.48 5.54 18.41
C ASP A 144 -7.54 4.34 18.56
N LEU A 145 -8.11 3.15 18.79
CA LEU A 145 -7.35 1.91 18.65
C LEU A 145 -6.77 1.81 17.23
N PRO A 146 -5.48 1.47 17.09
CA PRO A 146 -4.87 1.32 15.77
C PRO A 146 -5.48 0.12 15.03
N PHE A 147 -5.61 0.20 13.70
CA PHE A 147 -6.07 -0.95 12.93
C PHE A 147 -5.04 -2.08 12.90
N SER A 148 -5.49 -3.30 12.61
CA SER A 148 -4.61 -4.47 12.47
C SER A 148 -3.59 -4.24 11.35
N PHE A 149 -2.32 -4.41 11.66
CA PHE A 149 -1.20 -4.15 10.76
C PHE A 149 -0.18 -5.27 10.85
N GLY A 150 0.37 -5.68 9.71
CA GLY A 150 1.29 -6.80 9.62
C GLY A 150 0.54 -8.15 9.64
N ASN A 151 1.23 -9.20 9.22
CA ASN A 151 0.69 -10.55 9.24
C ASN A 151 1.25 -11.30 10.46
N PRO A 152 0.43 -11.71 11.43
CA PRO A 152 0.90 -12.43 12.62
C PRO A 152 1.54 -13.78 12.30
N TYR A 153 1.29 -14.33 11.10
CA TYR A 153 1.85 -15.59 10.62
C TYR A 153 3.11 -15.40 9.75
N GLU A 154 3.47 -14.16 9.40
CA GLU A 154 4.62 -13.89 8.54
C GLU A 154 5.89 -13.71 9.37
N THR A 155 6.84 -14.62 9.18
CA THR A 155 8.19 -14.50 9.74
C THR A 155 8.92 -13.30 9.13
N GLY A 156 9.56 -12.47 9.96
CA GLY A 156 10.34 -11.32 9.51
C GLY A 156 9.55 -10.01 9.39
N CYS A 157 8.28 -9.98 9.78
CA CYS A 157 7.55 -8.72 9.92
C CYS A 157 8.10 -7.94 11.13
N PRO A 158 8.70 -6.75 10.95
CA PRO A 158 9.36 -6.04 12.05
C PRO A 158 8.37 -5.41 13.04
N ALA A 159 7.09 -5.35 12.67
CA ALA A 159 6.04 -4.65 13.39
C ALA A 159 4.67 -5.30 13.15
N LEU A 160 3.90 -5.45 14.23
CA LEU A 160 2.58 -6.06 14.24
C LEU A 160 1.66 -5.23 15.13
N VAL A 161 0.45 -4.95 14.66
CA VAL A 161 -0.69 -4.53 15.48
C VAL A 161 -1.70 -5.64 15.41
N ALA A 162 -1.98 -6.29 16.55
CA ALA A 162 -2.82 -7.47 16.58
C ALA A 162 -3.80 -7.42 17.76
N TYR A 163 -4.99 -7.96 17.49
CA TYR A 163 -6.05 -8.17 18.44
C TYR A 163 -6.34 -9.65 18.47
N GLN A 164 -6.33 -10.26 19.65
CA GLN A 164 -6.47 -11.69 19.78
C GLN A 164 -7.56 -12.01 20.80
N LEU A 165 -8.40 -12.96 20.44
CA LEU A 165 -9.34 -13.63 21.33
C LEU A 165 -8.78 -14.99 21.70
N VAL A 166 -8.78 -15.30 22.99
CA VAL A 166 -8.33 -16.58 23.53
C VAL A 166 -9.47 -17.15 24.35
N ALA A 167 -10.02 -18.28 23.91
CA ALA A 167 -10.95 -19.06 24.70
C ALA A 167 -10.20 -20.11 25.51
N GLU A 168 -10.58 -20.25 26.76
CA GLU A 168 -10.08 -21.22 27.72
C GLU A 168 -11.26 -21.98 28.33
N ILE A 169 -11.18 -23.30 28.42
CA ILE A 169 -12.13 -24.10 29.19
C ILE A 169 -11.42 -24.80 30.33
N PHE A 170 -11.96 -24.67 31.53
CA PHE A 170 -11.50 -25.36 32.74
C PHE A 170 -12.53 -26.41 33.11
N GLU A 171 -12.09 -27.65 33.28
CA GLU A 171 -12.98 -28.74 33.66
C GLU A 171 -12.60 -29.32 35.01
N GLU A 172 -13.62 -29.62 35.80
CA GLU A 172 -13.45 -30.49 36.95
C GLU A 172 -13.61 -31.95 36.52
N ARG A 173 -12.66 -32.80 36.91
CA ARG A 173 -12.73 -34.25 36.73
C ARG A 173 -12.47 -34.93 38.07
N HIS A 174 -13.37 -35.83 38.48
CA HIS A 174 -13.25 -36.59 39.73
C HIS A 174 -13.06 -35.72 40.98
N GLY A 175 -13.69 -34.54 41.04
CA GLY A 175 -13.61 -33.63 42.19
C GLY A 175 -12.31 -32.83 42.28
N HIS A 176 -11.46 -32.87 41.25
CA HIS A 176 -10.23 -32.10 41.17
C HIS A 176 -10.24 -31.21 39.92
N ARG A 177 -9.82 -29.95 40.08
CA ARG A 177 -9.61 -29.00 39.00
C ARG A 177 -8.12 -28.91 38.71
N ASP A 178 -7.74 -29.04 37.44
CA ASP A 178 -6.35 -28.82 37.03
C ASP A 178 -5.93 -27.37 37.26
N LYS A 179 -4.62 -27.14 37.51
CA LYS A 179 -4.07 -25.79 37.74
C LYS A 179 -4.12 -24.89 36.50
N GLY A 180 -4.45 -25.43 35.33
CA GLY A 180 -4.52 -24.72 34.05
C GLY A 180 -5.77 -25.08 33.26
N PRO A 181 -6.00 -24.41 32.12
CA PRO A 181 -7.12 -24.71 31.25
C PRO A 181 -6.96 -26.11 30.65
N SER A 182 -8.06 -26.83 30.55
CA SER A 182 -8.14 -28.15 29.93
C SER A 182 -7.96 -28.07 28.41
N MET A 183 -8.46 -27.00 27.78
CA MET A 183 -8.22 -26.70 26.36
C MET A 183 -8.13 -25.18 26.16
N ILE A 184 -7.33 -24.77 25.17
CA ILE A 184 -7.15 -23.38 24.76
C ILE A 184 -7.32 -23.32 23.24
N THR A 185 -8.02 -22.30 22.76
CA THR A 185 -8.06 -21.95 21.34
C THR A 185 -8.01 -20.44 21.18
N SER A 186 -7.54 -19.95 20.03
CA SER A 186 -7.45 -18.51 19.81
C SER A 186 -7.62 -18.14 18.35
N THR A 187 -8.08 -16.91 18.12
CA THR A 187 -8.15 -16.31 16.79
C THR A 187 -7.73 -14.85 16.83
N PHE A 188 -7.33 -14.32 15.68
CA PHE A 188 -7.09 -12.89 15.52
C PHE A 188 -8.36 -12.18 15.07
N VAL A 189 -8.55 -10.98 15.60
CA VAL A 189 -9.61 -10.05 15.19
C VAL A 189 -8.99 -9.03 14.25
N GLU A 190 -9.51 -8.93 13.02
CA GLU A 190 -9.10 -7.90 12.07
C GLU A 190 -9.82 -6.59 12.40
N VAL A 191 -9.11 -5.63 13.00
CA VAL A 191 -9.61 -4.26 13.20
C VAL A 191 -9.27 -3.45 11.95
N ARG A 192 -10.28 -2.84 11.32
CA ARG A 192 -10.13 -2.05 10.11
C ARG A 192 -9.78 -0.60 10.42
N PRO A 193 -9.07 0.09 9.51
CA PRO A 193 -8.91 1.53 9.62
C PRO A 193 -10.29 2.20 9.58
N ALA A 194 -10.48 3.24 10.39
CA ALA A 194 -11.67 4.08 10.32
C ALA A 194 -11.85 4.61 8.89
N PRO A 195 -13.07 4.67 8.35
CA PRO A 195 -13.31 5.12 6.99
C PRO A 195 -12.92 6.60 6.83
N SER A 196 -12.30 6.94 5.71
CA SER A 196 -11.98 8.34 5.38
C SER A 196 -13.11 8.94 4.53
N PRO A 197 -13.42 10.24 4.66
CA PRO A 197 -14.37 10.89 3.76
C PRO A 197 -13.87 10.83 2.30
N PRO A 198 -14.76 10.88 1.30
CA PRO A 198 -14.36 10.93 -0.10
C PRO A 198 -13.44 12.10 -0.39
N ILE A 199 -12.33 11.84 -1.07
CA ILE A 199 -11.45 12.89 -1.56
C ILE A 199 -12.14 13.62 -2.71
N ILE A 200 -12.48 14.89 -2.49
CA ILE A 200 -13.07 15.77 -3.51
C ILE A 200 -11.96 16.50 -4.29
N ASP A 201 -10.87 16.86 -3.62
CA ASP A 201 -9.67 17.44 -4.23
C ASP A 201 -8.46 16.56 -3.91
N SER A 202 -7.85 16.00 -4.95
CA SER A 202 -6.71 15.08 -4.80
C SER A 202 -5.45 15.75 -4.26
N ASN A 203 -5.43 17.08 -4.19
CA ASN A 203 -4.27 17.90 -3.85
C ASN A 203 -3.05 17.53 -4.71
N PHE A 204 -2.70 18.39 -5.66
CA PHE A 204 -1.60 18.08 -6.57
C PHE A 204 -0.30 18.72 -6.12
N LYS A 205 0.80 17.97 -6.23
CA LYS A 205 2.13 18.57 -6.34
C LYS A 205 2.49 18.74 -7.81
N HIS A 206 3.07 19.90 -8.10
CA HIS A 206 3.56 20.24 -9.42
C HIS A 206 5.03 19.86 -9.56
N PHE A 207 5.33 19.09 -10.61
CA PHE A 207 6.68 18.82 -11.06
C PHE A 207 6.88 19.47 -12.42
N GLU A 208 7.99 20.19 -12.57
CA GLU A 208 8.41 20.77 -13.83
C GLU A 208 9.87 20.41 -14.12
N ARG A 209 10.15 20.01 -15.36
CA ARG A 209 11.52 19.77 -15.80
C ARG A 209 11.75 20.26 -17.22
N ARG A 210 12.69 21.18 -17.35
CA ARG A 210 13.20 21.64 -18.64
C ARG A 210 14.01 20.55 -19.34
N ARG A 211 13.78 20.41 -20.65
CA ARG A 211 14.51 19.50 -21.54
C ARG A 211 14.89 20.22 -22.82
N LEU A 212 16.06 19.87 -23.32
CA LEU A 212 16.57 20.27 -24.62
C LEU A 212 16.72 19.01 -25.48
N LEU A 213 15.97 18.96 -26.58
CA LEU A 213 16.12 17.91 -27.59
C LEU A 213 16.94 18.46 -28.76
N ARG A 214 17.97 17.73 -29.19
CA ARG A 214 18.75 18.04 -30.40
C ARG A 214 18.54 16.91 -31.41
N SER A 215 17.99 17.20 -32.58
CA SER A 215 17.80 16.20 -33.63
C SER A 215 17.58 16.85 -34.99
N GLU A 216 18.28 16.36 -36.01
CA GLU A 216 18.06 16.73 -37.42
C GLU A 216 16.63 16.49 -37.90
N ARG A 217 15.90 15.60 -37.21
CA ARG A 217 14.51 15.27 -37.54
C ARG A 217 13.54 16.40 -37.20
N LEU A 218 13.95 17.36 -36.35
CA LEU A 218 13.13 18.52 -35.98
C LEU A 218 12.93 19.51 -37.14
N ALA A 219 13.82 19.51 -38.12
CA ALA A 219 13.72 20.39 -39.29
C ALA A 219 12.90 19.81 -40.45
N SER A 220 12.47 18.55 -40.36
CA SER A 220 11.68 17.88 -41.40
C SER A 220 10.20 17.85 -41.02
N PRO A 221 9.26 18.33 -41.87
CA PRO A 221 7.84 18.23 -41.54
C PRO A 221 7.42 16.77 -41.35
N PRO A 222 6.44 16.49 -40.47
CA PRO A 222 5.92 15.15 -40.23
C PRO A 222 5.21 14.63 -41.50
N SER A 223 5.97 14.06 -42.44
CA SER A 223 5.41 13.39 -43.61
C SER A 223 4.98 11.97 -43.26
N PRO A 224 3.74 11.55 -43.57
CA PRO A 224 3.29 10.17 -43.37
C PRO A 224 4.08 9.16 -44.22
N ALA A 225 4.81 9.60 -45.26
CA ALA A 225 5.64 8.74 -46.11
C ALA A 225 7.12 8.66 -45.67
N ALA A 226 7.55 9.47 -44.70
CA ALA A 226 8.93 9.46 -44.17
C ALA A 226 9.12 8.48 -42.99
N LEU A 227 8.17 7.57 -42.78
CA LEU A 227 8.11 6.62 -41.67
C LEU A 227 9.01 5.38 -41.83
N LEU A 228 9.61 5.16 -43.00
CA LEU A 228 10.55 4.04 -43.20
C LEU A 228 11.80 4.20 -42.29
N PRO A 229 12.26 3.12 -41.62
CA PRO A 229 13.58 3.11 -41.01
C PRO A 229 14.59 3.23 -42.15
N GLN A 230 15.25 4.38 -42.30
CA GLN A 230 16.39 4.44 -43.22
C GLN A 230 17.52 3.56 -42.67
N PRO A 231 18.20 2.78 -43.52
CA PRO A 231 19.34 1.97 -43.11
C PRO A 231 20.37 2.85 -42.39
N LYS A 232 21.01 2.31 -41.34
CA LYS A 232 22.10 2.96 -40.58
C LYS A 232 23.19 3.57 -41.48
N GLU A 233 23.31 3.10 -42.72
CA GLU A 233 24.25 3.58 -43.74
C GLU A 233 23.97 4.99 -44.28
N SER A 234 22.73 5.48 -44.22
CA SER A 234 22.37 6.87 -44.59
C SER A 234 22.77 7.90 -43.53
N PHE A 235 22.89 7.47 -42.27
CA PHE A 235 23.31 8.30 -41.14
C PHE A 235 24.80 8.64 -41.23
N PHE A 236 25.64 7.66 -41.60
CA PHE A 236 27.08 7.87 -41.79
C PHE A 236 27.43 8.72 -43.01
N LYS A 237 26.62 8.71 -44.07
CA LYS A 237 26.84 9.59 -45.24
C LYS A 237 26.48 11.06 -45.00
N LYS A 238 25.72 11.39 -43.95
CA LYS A 238 25.39 12.79 -43.55
C LYS A 238 26.29 13.34 -42.43
N LEU A 239 27.01 12.48 -41.70
CA LEU A 239 27.91 12.88 -40.61
C LEU A 239 29.18 13.63 -41.05
N PHE A 240 29.45 13.76 -42.34
CA PHE A 240 30.68 14.37 -42.87
C PHE A 240 30.47 15.67 -43.64
N SER A 241 29.30 16.32 -43.58
CA SER A 241 29.01 17.47 -44.45
C SER A 241 28.29 18.68 -43.80
N SER A 242 28.21 18.78 -42.47
CA SER A 242 27.76 20.02 -41.82
C SER A 242 28.57 20.32 -40.56
N SER A 243 29.21 21.50 -40.53
CA SER A 243 29.87 22.08 -39.35
C SER A 243 28.91 22.78 -38.39
N SER A 244 27.60 22.77 -38.68
CA SER A 244 26.57 23.41 -37.85
C SER A 244 25.99 22.43 -36.83
N PRO A 245 25.70 22.87 -35.59
CA PRO A 245 24.98 22.04 -34.63
C PRO A 245 23.60 21.63 -35.16
N PRO A 246 23.08 20.45 -34.78
CA PRO A 246 21.75 20.01 -35.16
C PRO A 246 20.66 20.94 -34.59
N PRO A 247 19.52 21.08 -35.27
CA PRO A 247 18.39 21.85 -34.75
C PRO A 247 17.93 21.28 -33.40
N CYS A 248 17.38 22.17 -32.57
CA CYS A 248 17.00 21.84 -31.22
C CYS A 248 15.63 22.40 -30.82
N CYS A 249 14.96 21.72 -29.90
CA CYS A 249 13.68 22.15 -29.34
C CYS A 249 13.81 22.14 -27.81
N LEU A 250 13.44 23.25 -27.18
CA LEU A 250 13.43 23.39 -25.73
C LEU A 250 11.99 23.37 -25.23
N PHE A 251 11.72 22.60 -24.20
CA PHE A 251 10.38 22.44 -23.65
C PHE A 251 10.43 22.09 -22.18
N ASN A 252 9.35 22.38 -21.46
CA ASN A 252 9.11 21.93 -20.11
C ASN A 252 8.13 20.76 -20.11
N ILE A 253 8.47 19.73 -19.34
CA ILE A 253 7.55 18.65 -19.00
C ILE A 253 6.92 19.03 -17.67
N GLN A 254 5.60 19.17 -17.66
CA GLN A 254 4.84 19.51 -16.47
C GLN A 254 3.94 18.35 -16.07
N ILE A 255 4.06 17.91 -14.83
CA ILE A 255 3.32 16.78 -14.27
C ILE A 255 2.71 17.19 -12.95
N ASN A 256 1.40 16.99 -12.82
CA ASN A 256 0.69 17.10 -11.54
C ASN A 256 0.38 15.68 -11.06
N TYR A 257 0.92 15.30 -9.92
CA TYR A 257 0.72 13.99 -9.31
C TYR A 257 0.05 14.15 -7.94
N PRO A 258 -0.73 13.15 -7.50
CA PRO A 258 -1.53 13.25 -6.29
C PRO A 258 -0.63 13.24 -5.06
N THR A 259 -0.98 14.06 -4.06
CA THR A 259 -0.36 13.96 -2.72
C THR A 259 -1.14 13.06 -1.78
N ILE A 260 -2.38 12.72 -2.11
CA ILE A 260 -3.23 11.84 -1.33
C ILE A 260 -3.82 10.75 -2.23
N ILE A 261 -3.75 9.50 -1.80
CA ILE A 261 -4.36 8.34 -2.48
C ILE A 261 -5.37 7.71 -1.53
N GLN A 262 -6.64 7.70 -1.92
CA GLN A 262 -7.69 6.98 -1.18
C GLN A 262 -7.85 5.56 -1.72
N LEU A 263 -7.77 4.59 -0.80
CA LEU A 263 -8.01 3.19 -1.12
C LEU A 263 -9.47 2.98 -1.55
N ASP A 264 -9.69 2.12 -2.55
CA ASP A 264 -11.00 1.77 -3.08
C ASP A 264 -11.84 2.97 -3.57
N SER A 265 -11.17 4.04 -4.00
CA SER A 265 -11.85 5.19 -4.63
C SER A 265 -12.64 4.75 -5.88
N ILE A 266 -13.86 5.28 -6.01
CA ILE A 266 -14.71 5.10 -7.19
C ILE A 266 -14.15 5.86 -8.40
N ASN A 267 -13.37 6.91 -8.17
CA ASN A 267 -12.73 7.66 -9.24
C ASN A 267 -11.28 7.16 -9.45
N PRO A 268 -10.80 7.09 -10.71
CA PRO A 268 -9.39 6.86 -10.99
C PRO A 268 -8.53 7.90 -10.28
N ILE A 269 -7.34 7.49 -9.86
CA ILE A 269 -6.35 8.39 -9.25
C ILE A 269 -5.81 9.30 -10.36
N PRO A 270 -5.98 10.62 -10.25
CA PRO A 270 -5.58 11.54 -11.31
C PRO A 270 -4.05 11.63 -11.42
N PHE A 271 -3.55 11.66 -12.65
CA PHE A 271 -2.13 11.88 -12.94
C PHE A 271 -2.02 12.72 -14.21
N LEU A 272 -1.83 14.03 -14.04
CA LEU A 272 -1.97 14.98 -15.14
C LEU A 272 -0.61 15.31 -15.75
N ALA A 273 -0.52 15.33 -17.07
CA ALA A 273 0.71 15.70 -17.77
C ALA A 273 0.43 16.62 -18.97
N ARG A 274 1.37 17.53 -19.23
CA ARG A 274 1.43 18.32 -20.46
C ARG A 274 2.86 18.67 -20.83
N ILE A 275 3.03 19.16 -22.04
CA ILE A 275 4.26 19.76 -22.53
C ILE A 275 4.03 21.26 -22.72
N VAL A 276 5.06 22.05 -22.46
CA VAL A 276 5.10 23.47 -22.79
C VAL A 276 6.34 23.71 -23.62
N SER A 277 6.19 23.77 -24.94
CA SER A 277 7.26 24.19 -25.84
C SER A 277 7.63 25.64 -25.58
N LEU A 278 8.92 25.92 -25.43
CA LEU A 278 9.43 27.25 -25.12
C LEU A 278 9.89 27.97 -26.40
N GLY A 279 9.71 29.29 -26.44
CA GLY A 279 10.24 30.16 -27.48
C GLY A 279 11.66 30.68 -27.15
N PRO A 280 12.45 31.12 -28.15
CA PRO A 280 13.78 31.70 -27.90
C PRO A 280 13.74 32.98 -27.05
N GLU A 281 12.62 33.70 -27.03
CA GLU A 281 12.42 34.90 -26.21
C GLU A 281 12.13 34.58 -24.73
N GLU A 282 11.69 33.35 -24.44
CA GLU A 282 11.25 32.93 -23.11
C GLU A 282 12.38 32.34 -22.25
N VAL A 283 13.59 32.22 -22.81
CA VAL A 283 14.70 31.53 -22.15
C VAL A 283 16.04 32.23 -22.30
N ASN A 284 16.75 32.29 -21.17
CA ASN A 284 18.13 32.77 -21.10
C ASN A 284 19.11 31.61 -21.40
N GLU A 285 19.10 31.12 -22.64
CA GLU A 285 20.02 30.08 -23.11
C GLU A 285 21.17 30.72 -23.92
N PRO A 286 22.35 30.08 -23.96
CA PRO A 286 23.49 30.61 -24.71
C PRO A 286 23.18 30.71 -26.23
N PRO A 287 23.82 31.65 -26.96
CA PRO A 287 23.50 31.93 -28.36
C PRO A 287 23.60 30.72 -29.30
N ASN A 288 24.47 29.76 -29.00
CA ASN A 288 24.63 28.53 -29.77
C ASN A 288 23.39 27.60 -29.70
N ILE A 289 22.56 27.72 -28.67
CA ILE A 289 21.29 27.02 -28.53
C ILE A 289 20.19 27.83 -29.22
N LEU A 290 20.08 29.12 -28.91
CA LEU A 290 19.07 30.02 -29.49
C LEU A 290 19.11 30.04 -31.02
N ASN A 291 20.30 30.12 -31.61
CA ASN A 291 20.46 30.18 -33.07
C ASN A 291 20.00 28.91 -33.81
N ASN A 292 19.93 27.76 -33.11
CA ASN A 292 19.52 26.48 -33.67
C ASN A 292 18.17 26.02 -33.12
N MET A 293 17.46 26.88 -32.39
CA MET A 293 16.20 26.53 -31.73
C MET A 293 15.03 26.65 -32.71
N ILE A 294 14.25 25.57 -32.82
CA ILE A 294 12.99 25.52 -33.55
C ILE A 294 11.86 25.60 -32.53
N PRO A 295 11.23 26.77 -32.35
CA PRO A 295 10.08 26.90 -31.46
C PRO A 295 8.89 26.14 -32.06
N ASN A 296 8.31 25.22 -31.27
CA ASN A 296 7.19 24.37 -31.65
C ASN A 296 7.36 23.72 -33.05
N PRO A 297 8.19 22.68 -33.17
CA PRO A 297 8.52 22.06 -34.45
C PRO A 297 7.35 21.28 -35.10
N GLY A 298 6.14 21.32 -34.51
CA GLY A 298 4.96 20.62 -35.02
C GLY A 298 5.01 19.10 -34.87
N HIS A 299 6.02 18.56 -34.17
CA HIS A 299 6.09 17.14 -33.85
C HIS A 299 5.32 16.84 -32.56
N PRO A 300 4.42 15.85 -32.56
CA PRO A 300 3.70 15.44 -31.36
C PRO A 300 4.64 14.80 -30.33
N PHE A 301 4.34 15.03 -29.05
CA PHE A 301 4.98 14.34 -27.93
C PHE A 301 4.18 13.10 -27.57
N HIS A 302 4.70 11.92 -27.91
CA HIS A 302 4.07 10.64 -27.59
C HIS A 302 4.49 10.13 -26.21
N LEU A 303 3.53 9.71 -25.41
CA LEU A 303 3.76 8.93 -24.19
C LEU A 303 4.08 7.48 -24.56
N THR A 304 5.33 7.06 -24.31
CA THR A 304 5.81 5.72 -24.67
C THR A 304 5.95 4.77 -23.49
N SER A 305 6.09 5.30 -22.27
CA SER A 305 6.01 4.47 -21.08
C SER A 305 5.56 5.24 -19.85
N LEU A 306 4.84 4.58 -18.96
CA LEU A 306 4.50 5.08 -17.64
C LEU A 306 4.79 3.98 -16.64
N LYS A 307 5.57 4.31 -15.63
CA LYS A 307 5.88 3.40 -14.56
C LYS A 307 5.59 4.09 -13.24
N ILE A 308 4.69 3.52 -12.44
CA ILE A 308 4.29 4.05 -11.14
C ILE A 308 4.55 2.97 -10.10
N LYS A 309 5.23 3.34 -9.02
CA LYS A 309 5.48 2.48 -7.86
C LYS A 309 4.97 3.17 -6.61
N LEU A 310 4.19 2.44 -5.84
CA LEU A 310 3.82 2.86 -4.49
C LEU A 310 4.67 2.04 -3.50
N LYS A 311 5.56 2.74 -2.79
CA LYS A 311 6.41 2.16 -1.76
C LYS A 311 5.81 2.46 -0.39
N ALA A 312 5.88 1.49 0.49
CA ALA A 312 5.49 1.60 1.87
C ALA A 312 6.75 1.57 2.75
N THR A 313 6.83 2.48 3.70
CA THR A 313 7.95 2.61 4.63
C THR A 313 7.43 2.47 6.04
N THR A 314 7.86 1.41 6.73
CA THR A 314 7.53 1.15 8.14
C THR A 314 8.74 1.46 8.99
N GLN A 315 8.62 2.47 9.84
CA GLN A 315 9.60 2.82 10.85
C GLN A 315 9.14 2.29 12.20
N VAL A 316 10.03 1.59 12.91
CA VAL A 316 9.75 1.08 14.27
C VAL A 316 10.61 1.79 15.29
N SER A 317 10.02 2.20 16.39
CA SER A 317 10.78 2.81 17.48
C SER A 317 11.23 1.75 18.46
N VAL A 318 12.54 1.66 18.72
CA VAL A 318 13.13 0.71 19.66
C VAL A 318 13.71 1.49 20.85
N PRO A 319 13.36 1.17 22.10
CA PRO A 319 13.87 1.85 23.28
C PRO A 319 15.40 1.83 23.36
N GLY A 320 16.01 2.96 23.70
CA GLY A 320 17.45 3.10 23.86
C GLY A 320 18.25 3.21 22.55
N GLU A 321 17.59 3.41 21.41
CA GLU A 321 18.24 3.54 20.10
C GLU A 321 18.04 4.94 19.50
N ARG A 322 19.13 5.51 18.95
CA ARG A 322 19.09 6.85 18.32
C ARG A 322 18.63 6.82 16.86
N GLN A 323 18.76 5.66 16.22
CA GLN A 323 18.30 5.43 14.84
C GLN A 323 17.27 4.33 14.88
N HIS A 324 16.07 4.66 14.41
CA HIS A 324 14.97 3.72 14.34
C HIS A 324 15.09 2.90 13.07
N PRO A 325 15.02 1.56 13.15
CA PRO A 325 15.00 0.70 11.98
C PRO A 325 13.88 1.13 11.03
N VAL A 326 14.22 1.19 9.74
CA VAL A 326 13.30 1.51 8.65
C VAL A 326 13.22 0.28 7.75
N HIS A 327 12.02 -0.26 7.61
CA HIS A 327 11.73 -1.32 6.66
C HIS A 327 10.99 -0.71 5.47
N GLU A 328 11.59 -0.80 4.29
CA GLU A 328 10.96 -0.37 3.04
C GLU A 328 10.43 -1.59 2.28
N ASP A 329 9.20 -1.48 1.81
CA ASP A 329 8.56 -2.50 1.00
C ASP A 329 7.93 -1.86 -0.23
N THR A 330 7.95 -2.57 -1.36
CA THR A 330 7.24 -2.12 -2.56
C THR A 330 5.89 -2.81 -2.59
N PHE A 331 4.81 -2.06 -2.35
CA PHE A 331 3.46 -2.63 -2.36
C PHE A 331 3.04 -3.01 -3.78
N GLY A 332 3.21 -2.10 -4.73
CA GLY A 332 2.76 -2.30 -6.10
C GLY A 332 3.59 -1.54 -7.12
N GLU A 333 3.73 -2.12 -8.30
CA GLU A 333 4.41 -1.54 -9.45
C GLU A 333 3.54 -1.70 -10.69
N LEU A 334 3.08 -0.57 -11.22
CA LEU A 334 2.47 -0.45 -12.53
C LEU A 334 3.57 -0.11 -13.53
N SER A 335 3.65 -0.88 -14.62
CA SER A 335 4.59 -0.61 -15.72
C SER A 335 3.88 -0.78 -17.06
N LEU A 336 3.59 0.35 -17.69
CA LEU A 336 2.94 0.44 -18.99
C LEU A 336 3.93 0.85 -20.07
N ARG A 337 3.78 0.25 -21.25
CA ARG A 337 4.53 0.63 -22.46
C ARG A 337 3.55 0.79 -23.61
N TRP A 338 3.71 1.88 -24.34
CA TRP A 338 3.03 2.15 -25.58
C TRP A 338 4.03 2.09 -26.72
N ASP A 339 3.60 1.46 -27.81
CA ASP A 339 4.36 1.48 -29.05
C ASP A 339 3.79 2.59 -29.94
N PRO A 340 4.57 3.63 -30.28
CA PRO A 340 4.11 4.70 -31.15
C PRO A 340 3.89 4.25 -32.60
N GLU A 341 4.44 3.09 -33.01
CA GLU A 341 4.39 2.60 -34.40
C GLU A 341 3.35 1.50 -34.63
N ARG A 342 2.71 0.98 -33.57
CA ARG A 342 1.77 -0.14 -33.68
C ARG A 342 0.35 0.33 -34.04
N ASP A 343 0.02 0.22 -35.32
CA ASP A 343 -1.35 0.40 -35.82
C ASP A 343 -2.23 -0.81 -35.47
N GLY A 344 -2.91 -0.72 -34.31
CA GLY A 344 -4.23 -1.29 -33.98
C GLY A 344 -4.60 -2.76 -34.32
N SER A 345 -3.74 -3.56 -34.92
CA SER A 345 -4.08 -4.90 -35.43
C SER A 345 -3.31 -5.99 -34.68
N SER A 346 -4.09 -6.87 -34.06
CA SER A 346 -3.81 -8.19 -33.48
C SER A 346 -2.40 -8.46 -32.92
N ASP A 347 -2.24 -8.54 -31.60
CA ASP A 347 -2.17 -9.85 -30.93
C ASP A 347 -1.92 -9.75 -29.42
N SER A 348 -2.38 -10.79 -28.75
CA SER A 348 -2.55 -11.18 -27.33
C SER A 348 -1.56 -10.77 -26.22
N ASP A 349 -0.62 -9.85 -26.41
CA ASP A 349 0.29 -9.46 -25.32
C ASP A 349 -0.36 -8.46 -24.35
N SER A 350 -0.60 -8.92 -23.11
CA SER A 350 -1.51 -8.32 -22.13
C SER A 350 -1.15 -6.92 -21.62
N ASN A 351 0.06 -6.41 -21.91
CA ASN A 351 0.59 -5.15 -21.38
C ASN A 351 0.78 -4.04 -22.44
N HIS A 352 0.45 -4.29 -23.71
CA HIS A 352 0.50 -3.26 -24.74
C HIS A 352 -0.86 -2.58 -24.89
N LEU A 353 -0.91 -1.30 -24.55
CA LEU A 353 -2.08 -0.45 -24.78
C LEU A 353 -2.11 0.00 -26.26
N SER A 354 -3.27 0.51 -26.71
CA SER A 354 -3.50 1.08 -28.05
C SER A 354 -2.50 2.20 -28.41
N ARG A 355 -2.64 2.83 -29.60
CA ARG A 355 -1.80 3.94 -30.08
C ARG A 355 -1.31 4.87 -28.97
N ALA A 356 -0.01 5.15 -28.95
CA ALA A 356 0.63 5.99 -27.94
C ALA A 356 -0.09 7.35 -27.75
N PRO A 357 -0.53 7.68 -26.52
CA PRO A 357 -1.19 8.95 -26.23
C PRO A 357 -0.30 10.13 -26.60
N VAL A 358 -0.88 11.18 -27.18
CA VAL A 358 -0.16 12.42 -27.50
C VAL A 358 -0.41 13.40 -26.38
N LEU A 359 0.65 13.83 -25.69
CA LEU A 359 0.52 14.87 -24.66
C LEU A 359 0.18 16.22 -25.30
N PRO A 360 -0.71 17.02 -24.68
CA PRO A 360 -1.01 18.35 -25.17
C PRO A 360 0.23 19.25 -25.04
N ASP A 361 0.57 19.95 -26.11
CA ASP A 361 1.59 21.00 -26.12
C ASP A 361 0.90 22.37 -26.00
N CYS A 362 1.13 23.03 -24.87
CA CYS A 362 0.52 24.31 -24.52
C CYS A 362 1.50 25.46 -24.73
N SER A 363 2.16 25.53 -25.89
CA SER A 363 2.97 26.71 -26.24
C SER A 363 2.10 27.98 -26.13
N ASN A 364 2.64 29.07 -25.58
CA ASN A 364 1.93 30.32 -25.22
C ASN A 364 1.22 31.08 -26.37
N ARG A 365 1.04 30.48 -27.55
CA ARG A 365 0.27 31.07 -28.65
C ARG A 365 -1.22 30.82 -28.47
N ALA A 366 -1.87 31.71 -27.69
CA ALA A 366 -3.13 32.39 -28.04
C ALA A 366 -3.84 32.92 -26.78
N GLU A 367 -3.31 34.00 -26.19
CA GLU A 367 -4.16 34.99 -25.50
C GLU A 367 -4.55 36.15 -26.44
N GLU A 368 -4.18 36.08 -27.73
CA GLU A 368 -4.59 37.09 -28.71
C GLU A 368 -6.04 36.87 -29.16
N GLU A 369 -6.91 37.71 -28.60
CA GLU A 369 -8.24 38.15 -29.09
C GLU A 369 -9.10 37.07 -29.79
N GLY A 370 -9.85 36.31 -28.98
CA GLY A 370 -10.85 35.32 -29.43
C GLY A 370 -10.49 33.86 -29.13
N GLY A 371 -9.45 33.63 -28.31
CA GLY A 371 -8.71 32.38 -28.16
C GLY A 371 -9.48 31.12 -27.75
N GLU A 372 -9.18 30.04 -28.48
CA GLU A 372 -9.45 28.66 -28.07
C GLU A 372 -8.94 28.41 -26.63
N PRO A 373 -9.67 27.64 -25.81
CA PRO A 373 -9.24 27.36 -24.44
C PRO A 373 -7.87 26.67 -24.44
N ILE A 374 -6.97 27.16 -23.55
CA ILE A 374 -5.64 26.56 -23.32
C ILE A 374 -5.82 25.04 -23.14
N PRO A 375 -5.03 24.20 -23.84
CA PRO A 375 -5.21 22.77 -23.76
C PRO A 375 -5.08 22.29 -22.31
N GLN A 376 -6.12 21.63 -21.81
CA GLN A 376 -6.12 21.07 -20.46
C GLN A 376 -5.06 19.98 -20.36
N MET A 377 -4.40 19.84 -19.20
CA MET A 377 -3.48 18.73 -18.96
C MET A 377 -4.20 17.39 -19.19
N MET A 378 -3.52 16.45 -19.82
CA MET A 378 -4.07 15.10 -20.04
C MET A 378 -4.03 14.32 -18.72
N ASP A 379 -5.18 13.81 -18.28
CA ASP A 379 -5.24 12.87 -17.16
C ASP A 379 -4.91 11.45 -17.61
N ILE A 380 -3.64 11.08 -17.44
CA ILE A 380 -3.14 9.74 -17.73
C ILE A 380 -3.74 8.72 -16.75
N GLY A 381 -4.01 9.13 -15.52
CA GLY A 381 -4.62 8.29 -14.48
C GLY A 381 -6.03 7.84 -14.86
N ALA A 382 -6.86 8.78 -15.33
CA ALA A 382 -8.17 8.47 -15.89
C ALA A 382 -8.07 7.62 -17.17
N LEU A 383 -7.13 7.94 -18.08
CA LEU A 383 -6.92 7.22 -19.33
C LEU A 383 -6.65 5.71 -19.13
N ILE A 384 -5.91 5.37 -18.07
CA ILE A 384 -5.57 3.98 -17.75
C ILE A 384 -6.46 3.39 -16.65
N ASP A 385 -7.48 4.11 -16.19
CA ASP A 385 -8.33 3.74 -15.04
C ASP A 385 -7.47 3.30 -13.83
N TRP A 386 -6.49 4.12 -13.46
CA TRP A 386 -5.57 3.80 -12.37
C TRP A 386 -6.30 3.81 -11.03
N ARG A 387 -6.32 2.67 -10.35
CA ARG A 387 -6.97 2.49 -9.04
C ARG A 387 -6.07 1.75 -8.07
N VAL A 388 -6.27 2.01 -6.79
CA VAL A 388 -5.55 1.33 -5.71
C VAL A 388 -6.55 0.84 -4.68
N SER A 389 -6.40 -0.42 -4.28
CA SER A 389 -7.17 -1.09 -3.22
C SER A 389 -6.20 -1.67 -2.19
N PRO A 390 -6.68 -2.10 -1.01
CA PRO A 390 -5.83 -2.72 0.01
C PRO A 390 -5.07 -3.97 -0.47
N ARG A 391 -5.48 -4.62 -1.56
CA ARG A 391 -4.85 -5.88 -2.02
C ARG A 391 -4.18 -5.77 -3.38
N GLU A 392 -4.44 -4.69 -4.12
CA GLU A 392 -3.95 -4.55 -5.48
C GLU A 392 -3.99 -3.12 -6.02
N MET A 393 -3.08 -2.86 -6.93
CA MET A 393 -3.07 -1.70 -7.81
C MET A 393 -3.60 -2.15 -9.17
N ARG A 394 -4.68 -1.54 -9.66
CA ARG A 394 -5.35 -1.92 -10.92
C ARG A 394 -5.21 -0.82 -11.97
N TYR A 395 -5.27 -1.23 -13.23
CA TYR A 395 -5.40 -0.34 -14.38
C TYR A 395 -6.28 -1.04 -15.43
N GLN A 396 -7.28 -0.35 -15.98
CA GLN A 396 -8.24 -0.91 -16.95
C GLN A 396 -8.83 -2.27 -16.54
N GLY A 397 -9.14 -2.43 -15.25
CA GLY A 397 -9.62 -3.70 -14.67
C GLY A 397 -8.58 -4.83 -14.57
N LYS A 398 -7.34 -4.62 -15.03
CA LYS A 398 -6.24 -5.58 -14.92
C LYS A 398 -5.44 -5.36 -13.64
N ASN A 399 -4.98 -6.47 -13.05
CA ASN A 399 -3.98 -6.48 -12.00
C ASN A 399 -2.62 -6.82 -12.63
N PRO A 400 -1.58 -5.96 -12.53
CA PRO A 400 -0.26 -6.16 -13.14
C PRO A 400 0.53 -7.38 -12.60
N GLY A 401 -0.08 -8.24 -11.77
CA GLY A 401 0.59 -9.43 -11.24
C GLY A 401 1.47 -9.12 -10.04
N GLY A 402 1.06 -8.16 -9.20
CA GLY A 402 1.72 -7.94 -7.92
C GLY A 402 1.65 -9.18 -7.04
N ASN A 403 2.64 -9.36 -6.15
CA ASN A 403 2.61 -10.40 -5.11
C ASN A 403 1.33 -10.23 -4.28
N GLY A 404 0.25 -10.93 -4.63
CA GLY A 404 -1.07 -10.88 -3.98
C GLY A 404 -1.09 -11.34 -2.52
N ARG A 405 0.08 -11.43 -1.88
CA ARG A 405 0.28 -11.74 -0.48
C ARG A 405 0.36 -10.50 0.41
N LYS A 406 0.77 -9.34 -0.13
CA LYS A 406 0.98 -8.13 0.69
C LYS A 406 -0.25 -7.23 0.63
N LYS A 407 -0.70 -6.78 1.80
CA LYS A 407 -1.82 -5.83 1.96
C LYS A 407 -1.24 -4.41 2.07
N LEU A 408 -1.81 -3.45 1.35
CA LEU A 408 -1.56 -2.03 1.52
C LEU A 408 -2.36 -1.55 2.72
N TYR A 409 -1.67 -0.86 3.61
CA TYR A 409 -2.27 -0.22 4.75
C TYR A 409 -2.29 1.29 4.50
N PRO A 410 -3.28 2.03 5.03
CA PRO A 410 -3.20 3.49 5.08
C PRO A 410 -1.97 3.97 5.87
N ASP A 411 -1.60 5.23 5.71
CA ASP A 411 -0.65 5.91 6.58
C ASP A 411 -1.17 5.89 8.02
N PHE A 412 -0.30 5.56 8.98
CA PHE A 412 -0.66 5.62 10.39
C PHE A 412 0.57 5.81 11.28
N VAL A 413 0.30 6.28 12.49
CA VAL A 413 1.29 6.38 13.56
C VAL A 413 0.66 5.78 14.81
N THR A 414 1.34 4.82 15.42
CA THR A 414 1.05 4.33 16.77
C THR A 414 2.19 4.74 17.70
N TYR A 415 2.14 4.28 18.94
CA TYR A 415 3.18 4.52 19.94
C TYR A 415 4.58 4.08 19.50
N ASN A 416 4.73 3.00 18.74
CA ASN A 416 6.04 2.44 18.37
C ASN A 416 6.18 2.05 16.89
N ILE A 417 5.16 2.33 16.08
CA ILE A 417 5.14 2.04 14.64
C ILE A 417 4.71 3.31 13.90
N ARG A 418 5.40 3.63 12.82
CA ARG A 418 5.01 4.68 11.87
C ARG A 418 5.07 4.09 10.47
N HIS A 419 3.97 4.18 9.74
CA HIS A 419 3.85 3.67 8.38
C HIS A 419 3.46 4.82 7.44
N ARG A 420 4.21 4.97 6.35
CA ARG A 420 4.06 6.05 5.37
C ARG A 420 4.31 5.57 3.96
N HIS A 421 3.86 6.33 2.97
CA HIS A 421 4.05 5.98 1.57
C HIS A 421 4.86 7.00 0.78
N VAL A 422 5.48 6.48 -0.28
CA VAL A 422 6.22 7.25 -1.27
C VAL A 422 5.74 6.83 -2.65
N LEU A 423 5.36 7.81 -3.45
CA LEU A 423 5.01 7.63 -4.86
C LEU A 423 6.25 7.89 -5.70
N ARG A 424 6.73 6.85 -6.39
CA ARG A 424 7.76 6.98 -7.42
C ARG A 424 7.12 6.81 -8.79
N TRP A 425 7.41 7.71 -9.71
CA TRP A 425 6.95 7.56 -11.09
C TRP A 425 8.08 7.81 -12.09
N GLU A 426 7.97 7.17 -13.25
CA GLU A 426 8.83 7.35 -14.42
C GLU A 426 7.94 7.51 -15.66
N VAL A 427 8.12 8.62 -16.37
CA VAL A 427 7.42 8.95 -17.61
C VAL A 427 8.42 8.91 -18.76
N GLY A 428 8.13 8.10 -19.76
CA GLY A 428 8.88 8.00 -21.01
C GLY A 428 8.12 8.67 -22.14
N LEU A 429 8.81 9.53 -22.87
CA LEU A 429 8.25 10.33 -23.96
C LEU A 429 9.06 10.14 -25.23
N THR A 430 8.45 10.43 -26.37
CA THR A 430 9.11 10.42 -27.67
C THR A 430 8.65 11.59 -28.53
N MET A 431 9.61 12.33 -29.08
CA MET A 431 9.37 13.41 -30.05
C MET A 431 10.41 13.27 -31.16
N ALA A 432 10.00 13.41 -32.43
CA ALA A 432 10.90 13.30 -33.58
C ALA A 432 11.75 12.01 -33.58
N LYS A 433 11.16 10.89 -33.10
CA LYS A 433 11.80 9.57 -32.91
C LYS A 433 12.96 9.57 -31.88
N GLU A 434 13.11 10.63 -31.10
CA GLU A 434 14.02 10.69 -29.96
C GLU A 434 13.26 10.39 -28.68
N THR A 435 13.80 9.49 -27.86
CA THR A 435 13.16 9.05 -26.62
C THR A 435 13.84 9.67 -25.41
N PHE A 436 13.06 10.03 -24.39
CA PHE A 436 13.61 10.55 -23.14
C PHE A 436 12.72 10.18 -21.95
N LYS A 437 13.32 10.21 -20.76
CA LYS A 437 12.69 9.79 -19.52
C LYS A 437 12.80 10.84 -18.43
N VAL A 438 11.79 10.87 -17.58
CA VAL A 438 11.76 11.66 -16.36
C VAL A 438 11.36 10.75 -15.22
N VAL A 439 12.09 10.81 -14.11
CA VAL A 439 11.84 10.05 -12.90
C VAL A 439 11.72 11.03 -11.76
N HIS A 440 10.76 10.81 -10.87
CA HIS A 440 10.57 11.56 -9.64
C HIS A 440 10.07 10.62 -8.54
N GLU A 441 10.33 10.99 -7.29
CA GLU A 441 9.94 10.25 -6.11
C GLU A 441 9.63 11.25 -4.99
N ASP A 442 8.45 11.12 -4.37
CA ASP A 442 8.00 12.03 -3.32
C ASP A 442 7.00 11.36 -2.37
N ALA A 443 6.87 11.89 -1.16
CA ALA A 443 5.93 11.41 -0.17
C ALA A 443 4.48 11.60 -0.63
N VAL A 444 3.65 10.59 -0.36
CA VAL A 444 2.21 10.58 -0.63
C VAL A 444 1.50 10.04 0.62
N GLU A 445 0.36 10.62 0.96
CA GLU A 445 -0.49 10.13 2.03
C GLU A 445 -1.46 9.08 1.47
N VAL A 446 -1.47 7.88 2.03
CA VAL A 446 -2.49 6.87 1.68
C VAL A 446 -3.56 6.85 2.77
N VAL A 447 -4.80 7.10 2.40
CA VAL A 447 -5.94 7.12 3.34
C VAL A 447 -6.86 5.93 3.13
N SER A 448 -7.58 5.54 4.19
CA SER A 448 -8.52 4.42 4.15
C SER A 448 -9.66 4.63 3.16
N SER A 449 -10.33 3.52 2.84
CA SER A 449 -11.49 3.55 1.97
C SER A 449 -12.65 4.31 2.59
N CYS A 450 -13.49 4.87 1.72
CA CYS A 450 -14.75 5.47 2.12
C CYS A 450 -15.71 4.41 2.65
N SER A 451 -16.49 4.75 3.67
CA SER A 451 -17.68 4.01 4.05
C SER A 451 -18.80 4.27 3.03
N TRP A 452 -18.75 3.62 1.87
CA TRP A 452 -19.97 3.41 1.08
C TRP A 452 -20.49 2.03 1.46
N SER A 453 -21.25 1.99 2.55
CA SER A 453 -22.10 0.85 2.92
C SER A 453 -23.55 1.26 2.73
#